data_AF-A0A963N7L4-F1
#
_entry.id   AF-A0A963N7L4-F1
#
_cell.length_a   1.000
_cell.length_b   1.000
_cell.length_c   1.000
_cell.angle_alpha   90.00
_cell.angle_beta   90.00
_cell.angle_gamma   90.00
#
_symmetry.space_group_name_H-M   'P 1'
#
loop_
_entity.id
_entity.type
_entity.pdbx_description
1 polymer ?
#
loop_
_entity_poly.entity_id
_entity_poly.type
_entity_poly.pdbx_seq_one_letter_code
_entity_poly.pdbx_strand_id
1 'polypeptide(L)' 'KSVNTGHPGSISTMHANGAYEAFEQLTALIKDSRTGAHLDTNYIKHRLFTTIDVVLFYHQRKLREIYYDPEHKRQLMG' A
#
# COMPACT_ATOMS: atom_id res chain seq x y z
N LYS A 1 -16.41 2.89 -0.79
CA LYS A 1 -16.48 2.94 -2.27
C LYS A 1 -15.50 3.99 -2.76
N SER A 2 -14.70 3.64 -3.77
CA SER A 2 -13.78 4.48 -4.54
C SER A 2 -12.50 5.01 -3.86
N VAL A 3 -11.45 4.17 -3.85
CA VAL A 3 -10.04 4.61 -3.81
C VAL A 3 -9.27 4.20 -5.08
N ASN A 4 -9.88 3.42 -5.98
CA ASN A 4 -9.26 3.02 -7.24
C ASN A 4 -10.20 3.34 -8.43
N THR A 5 -10.61 4.61 -8.54
CA THR A 5 -11.43 5.15 -9.65
C THR A 5 -10.61 5.77 -10.77
N GLY A 6 -9.28 5.59 -10.78
CA GLY A 6 -8.42 6.18 -11.81
C GLY A 6 -8.15 7.68 -11.62
N HIS A 7 -8.06 8.17 -10.37
CA HIS A 7 -7.53 9.50 -10.09
C HIS A 7 -6.02 9.40 -9.78
N PRO A 8 -5.15 9.70 -10.77
CA PRO A 8 -3.71 9.68 -10.55
C PRO A 8 -3.30 10.72 -9.50
N GLY A 9 -2.23 10.42 -8.75
CA GLY A 9 -1.63 11.37 -7.79
C GLY A 9 -2.30 11.43 -6.42
N SER A 10 -3.07 10.41 -6.04
CA SER A 10 -3.65 10.32 -4.69
C SER A 10 -2.55 10.27 -3.61
N ILE A 11 -2.68 11.09 -2.56
CA ILE A 11 -1.78 11.11 -1.40
C ILE A 11 -2.58 10.78 -0.14
N SER A 12 -2.04 9.90 0.69
CA SER A 12 -2.59 9.57 2.00
C SER A 12 -1.45 9.32 2.99
N THR A 13 -1.79 9.22 4.28
CA THR A 13 -0.82 9.00 5.35
C THR A 13 -1.32 7.90 6.29
N MET A 14 -0.38 7.19 6.92
CA MET A 14 -0.68 6.21 7.96
C MET A 14 0.49 6.09 8.92
N HIS A 15 0.23 5.51 10.09
CA HIS A 15 1.30 5.07 10.97
C HIS A 15 1.91 3.78 10.42
N ALA A 16 3.23 3.77 10.28
CA ALA A 16 4.02 2.62 9.85
C ALA A 16 5.38 2.66 10.56
N ASN A 17 6.06 1.52 10.65
CA ASN A 17 7.40 1.43 11.24
C ASN A 17 8.53 1.47 10.19
N GLY A 18 8.16 1.49 8.91
CA GLY A 18 9.05 1.58 7.76
C GLY A 18 8.23 1.63 6.47
N ALA A 19 8.91 1.79 5.34
CA ALA A 19 8.24 1.95 4.05
C ALA A 19 7.58 0.64 3.58
N TYR A 20 8.23 -0.51 3.82
CA TYR A 20 7.67 -1.80 3.44
C TYR A 20 6.61 -2.28 4.46
N GLU A 21 6.79 -2.03 5.76
CA GLU A 21 5.78 -2.39 6.77
C GLU A 21 4.45 -1.67 6.58
N ALA A 22 4.42 -0.55 5.86
CA ALA A 22 3.16 0.12 5.49
C ALA A 22 2.20 -0.83 4.73
N PHE A 23 2.73 -1.71 3.87
CA PHE A 23 1.92 -2.70 3.15
C PHE A 23 1.31 -3.75 4.08
N GLU A 24 2.07 -4.22 5.07
CA GLU A 24 1.58 -5.16 6.08
C GLU A 24 0.50 -4.52 6.96
N GLN A 25 0.71 -3.27 7.39
CA GLN A 25 -0.29 -2.54 8.18
C GLN A 25 -1.57 -2.26 7.39
N LEU A 26 -1.47 -1.88 6.11
CA LEU A 26 -2.64 -1.74 5.25
C LEU A 26 -3.38 -3.07 5.06
N THR A 27 -2.63 -4.16 4.91
CA THR A 27 -3.22 -5.49 4.78
C THR A 27 -4.01 -5.86 6.04
N ALA A 28 -3.45 -5.63 7.23
CA ALA A 28 -4.14 -5.84 8.50
C ALA A 28 -5.39 -4.95 8.63
N LEU A 29 -5.28 -3.65 8.34
CA LEU A 29 -6.41 -2.72 8.38
C LEU A 29 -7.55 -3.13 7.44
N ILE A 30 -7.23 -3.64 6.24
CA ILE A 30 -8.22 -4.15 5.30
C ILE A 30 -8.87 -5.43 5.86
N LYS A 31 -8.07 -6.37 6.39
CA LYS A 31 -8.56 -7.61 6.98
C LYS A 31 -9.48 -7.39 8.19
N ASP A 32 -9.22 -6.38 8.99
CA ASP A 32 -10.07 -6.02 10.14
C ASP A 32 -11.40 -5.37 9.72
N SER A 33 -11.48 -4.88 8.47
CA SER A 33 -12.72 -4.32 7.94
C SER A 33 -13.74 -5.41 7.58
N ARG A 34 -15.04 -5.13 7.78
CA ARG A 34 -16.14 -6.07 7.41
C ARG A 34 -16.05 -6.54 5.95
N THR A 35 -15.66 -5.63 5.04
CA THR A 35 -15.54 -5.92 3.61
C THR A 35 -14.31 -6.77 3.30
N GLY A 36 -13.18 -6.51 3.98
CA GLY A 36 -11.91 -7.16 3.68
C GLY A 36 -11.64 -8.44 4.45
N ALA A 37 -12.37 -8.74 5.52
CA ALA A 37 -12.20 -9.96 6.33
C ALA A 37 -12.22 -11.25 5.50
N HIS A 38 -13.11 -11.31 4.49
CA HIS A 38 -13.30 -12.48 3.63
C HIS A 38 -12.33 -12.55 2.43
N LEU A 39 -11.58 -11.48 2.15
CA LEU A 39 -10.65 -11.45 1.02
C LEU A 39 -9.39 -12.24 1.34
N ASP A 40 -8.81 -12.95 0.37
CA ASP A 40 -7.53 -13.62 0.56
C ASP A 40 -6.41 -12.59 0.83
N THR A 41 -5.49 -12.93 1.74
CA THR A 41 -4.38 -12.03 2.11
C THR A 41 -3.47 -11.73 0.91
N ASN A 42 -3.18 -12.72 0.07
CA ASN A 42 -2.36 -12.54 -1.13
C ASN A 42 -3.09 -11.66 -2.15
N TYR A 43 -4.41 -11.78 -2.27
CA TYR A 43 -5.21 -10.89 -3.10
C TYR A 43 -5.13 -9.44 -2.61
N ILE A 44 -5.22 -9.19 -1.31
CA ILE A 44 -5.06 -7.84 -0.74
C ILE A 44 -3.66 -7.31 -1.05
N LYS A 45 -2.61 -8.08 -0.76
CA LYS A 45 -1.22 -7.67 -1.02
C LYS A 45 -0.99 -7.35 -2.49
N HIS A 46 -1.45 -8.21 -3.40
CA HIS A 46 -1.39 -7.97 -4.85
C HIS A 46 -2.06 -6.64 -5.23
N ARG A 47 -3.25 -6.35 -4.69
CA ARG A 47 -3.94 -5.07 -4.93
C ARG A 47 -3.19 -3.88 -4.36
N LEU A 48 -2.55 -4.00 -3.21
CA LEU A 48 -1.75 -2.93 -2.63
C LEU A 48 -0.51 -2.62 -3.48
N PHE A 49 0.26 -3.64 -3.88
CA PHE A 49 1.45 -3.46 -4.71
C PHE A 49 1.16 -2.95 -6.13
N THR A 50 -0.03 -3.25 -6.67
CA THR A 50 -0.44 -2.74 -7.98
C THR A 50 -1.06 -1.33 -7.91
N THR A 51 -1.50 -0.87 -6.73
CA THR A 51 -2.18 0.42 -6.56
C THR A 51 -1.27 1.50 -5.97
N ILE A 52 -0.37 1.15 -5.05
CA ILE A 52 0.51 2.11 -4.37
C ILE A 52 1.81 2.24 -5.15
N ASP A 53 2.04 3.41 -5.72
CA ASP A 53 3.25 3.68 -6.52
C ASP A 53 4.48 3.92 -5.66
N VAL A 54 4.34 4.72 -4.59
CA VAL A 54 5.45 5.17 -3.74
C VAL A 54 5.01 5.17 -2.28
N VAL A 55 5.91 4.76 -1.38
CA VAL A 55 5.77 4.98 0.08
C VAL A 55 6.97 5.75 0.57
N LEU A 56 6.74 6.84 1.31
CA LEU A 56 7.77 7.64 1.95
C LEU A 56 7.66 7.48 3.46
N PHE A 57 8.69 6.90 4.09
CA PHE A 57 8.71 6.74 5.54
C PHE A 57 9.55 7.83 6.20
N TYR A 58 8.91 8.58 7.10
CA TYR A 58 9.54 9.64 7.88
C TYR A 58 9.72 9.23 9.33
N HIS A 59 10.91 9.46 9.88
CA HIS A 59 11.19 9.34 11.30
C HIS A 59 11.78 10.67 11.81
N GLN A 60 11.21 11.23 12.87
CA GLN A 60 11.66 12.51 13.45
C GLN A 60 11.81 13.64 12.40
N ARG A 61 10.81 13.79 11.52
CA ARG A 61 10.77 14.78 10.42
C ARG A 61 11.87 14.61 9.36
N LYS A 62 12.54 13.45 9.32
CA LYS A 62 13.52 13.10 8.29
C LYS A 62 13.02 11.93 7.47
N LEU A 63 13.10 12.03 6.14
CA LEU A 63 12.85 10.91 5.25
C LEU A 63 13.93 9.84 5.49
N ARG A 64 13.52 8.62 5.80
CA ARG A 64 14.43 7.50 6.12
C ARG A 64 14.42 6.44 5.04
N GLU A 65 13.25 6.16 4.47
CA GLU A 65 13.07 5.12 3.47
C GLU A 65 12.10 5.56 2.39
N ILE A 66 12.33 5.05 1.19
CA ILE A 66 11.46 5.21 0.03
C ILE A 66 11.24 3.82 -0.52
N TYR A 67 9.98 3.38 -0.59
CA TYR A 67 9.59 2.26 -1.42
C TYR A 67 9.16 2.82 -2.79
N TYR A 68 9.83 2.38 -3.85
CA TYR A 68 9.45 2.64 -5.23
C TYR A 68 10.00 1.51 -6.10
N ASP A 69 9.11 0.62 -6.56
CA ASP A 69 9.48 -0.52 -7.42
C ASP A 69 8.51 -0.66 -8.61
N PRO A 70 8.75 0.11 -9.69
CA PRO A 70 7.89 0.07 -10.87
C PRO A 70 8.04 -1.23 -11.67
N GLU A 71 9.18 -1.95 -11.57
CA GLU A 71 9.35 -3.23 -12.24
C GLU A 71 8.52 -4.32 -11.58
N HIS A 72 8.55 -4.42 -10.24
CA HIS A 72 7.71 -5.36 -9.52
C HIS A 72 6.23 -5.08 -9.77
N LYS A 73 5.82 -3.81 -9.77
CA LYS A 73 4.45 -3.42 -10.14
C LYS A 73 4.08 -3.88 -11.56
N ARG A 74 4.96 -3.68 -12.56
CA ARG A 74 4.72 -4.15 -13.93
C ARG A 74 4.58 -5.67 -13.99
N GLN A 75 5.44 -6.42 -13.31
CA GLN A 75 5.40 -7.89 -13.27
C GLN A 75 4.10 -8.42 -12.64
N LEU A 76 3.52 -7.72 -11.67
CA LEU A 76 2.25 -8.10 -11.04
C LEU A 76 1.02 -7.73 -11.89
N MET A 77 1.18 -6.83 -12.86
CA MET A 77 0.10 -6.36 -13.74
C MET A 77 0.11 -7.02 -15.13
N GLY A 78 1.23 -7.60 -15.55
CA GLY A 78 1.36 -8.41 -16.76
C GLY A 78 0.99 -9.85 -16.53
#